data_AF-A0A244E8G6-F1
#
_entry.id   AF-A0A244E8G6-F1
#
_cell.length_a   1.000
_cell.length_b   1.000
_cell.length_c   1.000
_cell.angle_alpha   90.00
_cell.angle_beta   90.00
_cell.angle_gamma   90.00
#
_symmetry.space_group_name_H-M   'P 1'
#
loop_
_entity.id
_entity.type
_entity.pdbx_description
1 polymer ?
#
loop_
_entity_poly.entity_id
_entity_poly.type
_entity_poly.pdbx_seq_one_letter_code
_entity_poly.pdbx_strand_id
1 'polypeptide(L)'
;MIREAQGPVAHAVGSSPDNKLREALLKEYGDVANNFRGLADVRFKLLNLLPIAAAATAAFKGDKPDGLTFFISLFGLAVTIGLLVYNARNDQLYDELVGRAAAIERAVSLPDGAYANRPRPWLDIHALGHTWNVDHRSAVALIYSATICLWLTLGLASILETLRQYFVGIGWDRLKGSHALFVVQLCSFAAAALATFAWGQRIVGEQVSARRKLLIRLAKEAVASMLATTWDFPMRAPGERAIRLCACLARSRDFLAELHDLPLCKELTGVSKARLYRKEKHERRRLLAEFRQARKAVRARSRFFGQLTGEELQVYIPVSSPAMRSAYLVALLTDLPARWIFDCWAGRRISISGQAGAVTKKTWEDDGRIGLRKPPPPSRPARRGS
;
A
#
# COMPACT_ATOMS: atom_id res chain seq x y z
N MET A 1 36.20 -13.42 67.67
CA MET A 1 35.03 -14.32 67.59
C MET A 1 33.82 -13.51 67.12
N ILE A 2 33.73 -13.16 65.83
CA ILE A 2 32.48 -12.72 65.18
C ILE A 2 32.47 -13.35 63.79
N ARG A 3 31.40 -14.12 63.55
CA ARG A 3 31.17 -15.03 62.43
C ARG A 3 31.04 -14.31 61.09
N GLU A 4 31.71 -14.87 60.09
CA GLU A 4 31.26 -14.93 58.69
C GLU A 4 29.83 -15.48 58.62
N ALA A 5 28.97 -14.86 57.80
CA ALA A 5 27.98 -15.53 56.94
C ALA A 5 27.03 -14.50 56.31
N GLN A 6 27.45 -13.90 55.19
CA GLN A 6 26.50 -13.41 54.19
C GLN A 6 26.84 -14.12 52.88
N GLY A 7 26.29 -15.33 52.74
CA GLY A 7 26.28 -16.03 51.47
C GLY A 7 25.47 -15.23 50.44
N PRO A 8 25.86 -15.24 49.15
CA PRO A 8 25.10 -14.56 48.11
C PRO A 8 23.70 -15.18 48.04
N VAL A 9 22.69 -14.39 48.37
CA VAL A 9 21.30 -14.73 48.13
C VAL A 9 21.14 -14.75 46.61
N ALA A 10 21.31 -15.93 46.02
CA ALA A 10 20.90 -16.22 44.66
C ALA A 10 19.38 -16.08 44.63
N HIS A 11 18.91 -14.84 44.44
CA HIS A 11 17.54 -14.58 44.06
C HIS A 11 17.33 -15.38 42.78
N ALA A 12 16.62 -16.49 42.90
CA ALA A 12 15.99 -17.14 41.77
C ALA A 12 15.04 -16.09 41.19
N VAL A 13 15.56 -15.28 40.26
CA VAL A 13 14.80 -14.38 39.41
C VAL A 13 13.95 -15.31 38.56
N GLY A 14 12.84 -15.77 39.13
CA GLY A 14 11.79 -16.43 38.39
C GLY A 14 11.46 -15.52 37.23
N SER A 15 11.53 -16.06 36.02
CA SER A 15 11.24 -15.31 34.80
C SER A 15 9.84 -14.74 34.91
N SER A 16 9.75 -13.47 35.30
CA SER A 16 8.49 -12.72 35.33
C SER A 16 7.79 -12.96 33.99
N PRO A 17 6.46 -13.16 33.96
CA PRO A 17 5.70 -13.27 32.71
C PRO A 17 6.12 -12.23 31.65
N ASP A 18 6.49 -11.02 32.08
CA ASP A 18 6.99 -9.93 31.24
C ASP A 18 8.31 -10.29 30.51
N ASN A 19 9.22 -11.01 31.16
CA ASN A 19 10.47 -11.46 30.54
C ASN A 19 10.20 -12.47 29.43
N LYS A 20 9.28 -13.42 29.66
CA LYS A 20 8.89 -14.41 28.63
C LYS A 20 8.24 -13.75 27.42
N LEU A 21 7.35 -12.78 27.65
CA LEU A 21 6.73 -12.00 26.57
C LEU A 21 7.78 -11.21 25.79
N ARG A 22 8.69 -10.53 26.49
CA ARG A 22 9.78 -9.77 25.87
C ARG A 22 10.69 -10.67 25.03
N GLU A 23 11.08 -11.83 25.53
CA GLU A 23 11.88 -12.82 24.78
C GLU A 23 11.14 -13.30 23.53
N ALA A 24 9.85 -13.61 23.63
CA ALA A 24 9.03 -14.02 22.49
C ALA A 24 8.96 -12.92 21.42
N LEU A 25 8.74 -11.66 21.83
CA LEU A 25 8.71 -10.50 20.94
C LEU A 25 10.07 -10.27 20.25
N LEU A 26 11.17 -10.39 20.98
CA LEU A 26 12.52 -10.23 20.40
C LEU A 26 12.85 -11.36 19.41
N LYS A 27 12.41 -12.58 19.68
CA LYS A 27 12.53 -13.69 18.72
C LYS A 27 11.74 -13.40 17.44
N GLU A 28 10.49 -13.00 17.56
CA GLU A 28 9.65 -12.61 16.42
C GLU A 28 10.27 -11.45 15.63
N TYR A 29 10.84 -10.46 16.31
CA TYR A 29 11.54 -9.35 15.68
C TYR A 29 12.71 -9.83 14.82
N GLY A 30 13.50 -10.80 15.32
CA GLY A 30 14.57 -11.45 14.56
C GLY A 30 14.07 -12.11 13.27
N ASP A 31 12.96 -12.85 13.35
CA ASP A 31 12.34 -13.51 12.19
C ASP A 31 11.82 -12.49 11.17
N VAL A 32 11.18 -11.41 11.63
CA VAL A 32 10.69 -10.32 10.77
C VAL A 32 11.85 -9.61 10.07
N ALA A 33 12.93 -9.31 10.78
CA ALA A 33 14.12 -8.66 10.21
C ALA A 33 14.83 -9.56 9.19
N ASN A 34 14.89 -10.87 9.43
CA ASN A 34 15.48 -11.83 8.48
C ASN A 34 14.63 -11.94 7.21
N ASN A 35 13.31 -12.05 7.33
CA ASN A 35 12.39 -12.04 6.19
C ASN A 35 12.49 -10.74 5.38
N PHE A 36 12.63 -9.60 6.05
CA PHE A 36 12.83 -8.31 5.41
C PHE A 36 14.11 -8.28 4.56
N ARG A 37 15.23 -8.75 5.09
CA ARG A 37 16.50 -8.85 4.35
C ARG A 37 16.38 -9.78 3.15
N GLY A 38 15.73 -10.93 3.32
CA GLY A 38 15.49 -11.88 2.23
C GLY A 38 14.69 -11.28 1.08
N LEU A 39 13.62 -10.54 1.36
CA LEU A 39 12.83 -9.85 0.33
C LEU A 39 13.63 -8.77 -0.41
N ALA A 40 14.47 -8.01 0.31
CA ALA A 40 15.32 -7.00 -0.29
C ALA A 40 16.34 -7.62 -1.25
N ASP A 41 17.02 -8.69 -0.82
CA ASP A 41 18.01 -9.41 -1.63
C ASP A 41 17.40 -9.98 -2.93
N VAL A 42 16.25 -10.65 -2.83
CA VAL A 42 15.55 -11.18 -4.01
C VAL A 42 15.18 -10.06 -5.00
N ARG A 43 14.70 -8.91 -4.51
CA ARG A 43 14.37 -7.77 -5.38
C ARG A 43 15.59 -7.24 -6.12
N PHE A 44 16.73 -7.07 -5.45
CA PHE A 44 17.95 -6.60 -6.09
C PHE A 44 18.45 -7.58 -7.14
N LYS A 45 18.40 -8.90 -6.86
CA LYS A 45 18.75 -9.94 -7.83
C LYS A 45 17.87 -9.88 -9.09
N LEU A 46 16.56 -9.67 -8.92
CA LEU A 46 15.65 -9.54 -10.07
C LEU A 46 15.88 -8.25 -10.87
N LEU A 47 16.18 -7.13 -10.21
CA LEU A 47 16.50 -5.87 -10.90
C LEU A 47 17.80 -5.98 -11.73
N ASN A 48 18.78 -6.76 -11.26
CA ASN A 48 20.04 -6.99 -11.99
C ASN A 48 19.85 -7.82 -13.28
N LEU A 49 18.74 -8.55 -13.42
CA LEU A 49 18.46 -9.30 -14.65
C LEU A 49 17.99 -8.39 -15.81
N LEU A 50 17.42 -7.22 -15.51
CA LEU A 50 16.88 -6.32 -16.54
C LEU A 50 17.98 -5.76 -17.47
N PRO A 51 19.11 -5.22 -16.98
CA PRO A 51 20.20 -4.78 -17.84
C PRO A 51 20.81 -5.91 -18.67
N ILE A 52 20.94 -7.11 -18.09
CA ILE A 52 21.51 -8.27 -18.78
C ILE A 52 20.60 -8.69 -19.94
N ALA A 53 19.28 -8.75 -19.71
CA ALA A 53 18.30 -9.06 -20.74
C ALA A 53 18.29 -8.01 -21.87
N ALA A 54 18.41 -6.72 -21.52
CA ALA A 54 18.51 -5.64 -22.50
C ALA A 54 19.80 -5.72 -23.33
N ALA A 55 20.94 -5.99 -22.69
CA ALA A 55 22.23 -6.16 -23.36
C ALA A 55 22.23 -7.40 -24.28
N ALA A 56 21.69 -8.52 -23.82
CA ALA A 56 21.52 -9.72 -24.63
C ALA A 56 20.64 -9.44 -25.86
N THR A 57 19.53 -8.71 -25.68
CA THR A 57 18.66 -8.30 -26.79
C THR A 57 19.39 -7.43 -27.79
N ALA A 58 20.18 -6.46 -27.32
CA ALA A 58 20.99 -5.61 -28.19
C ALA A 58 22.04 -6.42 -28.97
N ALA A 59 22.69 -7.39 -28.33
CA ALA A 59 23.66 -8.28 -28.98
C ALA A 59 23.02 -9.18 -30.04
N PHE A 60 21.76 -9.58 -29.85
CA PHE A 60 21.04 -10.41 -30.82
C PHE A 60 20.45 -9.64 -32.01
N LYS A 61 20.47 -8.31 -31.99
CA LYS A 61 19.91 -7.42 -33.03
C LYS A 61 20.78 -7.28 -34.30
N GLY A 62 21.61 -8.27 -34.63
CA GLY A 62 22.36 -8.30 -35.90
C GLY A 62 21.45 -8.36 -37.15
N ASP A 63 21.95 -8.87 -38.29
CA ASP A 63 21.20 -9.02 -39.57
C ASP A 63 20.04 -10.05 -39.52
N LYS A 64 19.41 -10.21 -38.36
CA LYS A 64 18.30 -11.12 -38.16
C LYS A 64 17.01 -10.57 -38.78
N PRO A 65 16.11 -11.46 -39.23
CA PRO A 65 14.83 -11.06 -39.79
C PRO A 65 14.02 -10.24 -38.78
N ASP A 66 13.43 -9.13 -39.25
CA ASP A 66 12.70 -8.13 -38.45
C ASP A 66 11.60 -8.73 -37.56
N GLY A 67 11.01 -9.87 -37.98
CA GLY A 67 9.99 -10.58 -37.22
C GLY A 67 10.48 -11.14 -35.88
N LEU A 68 11.74 -11.55 -35.77
CA LEU A 68 12.26 -12.09 -34.50
C LEU A 68 12.34 -11.01 -33.41
N THR A 69 12.73 -9.78 -33.77
CA THR A 69 12.81 -8.65 -32.83
C THR A 69 11.46 -8.34 -32.21
N PHE A 70 10.37 -8.45 -32.98
CA PHE A 70 9.02 -8.28 -32.46
C PHE A 70 8.66 -9.32 -31.38
N PHE A 71 8.94 -10.61 -31.62
CA PHE A 71 8.66 -11.66 -30.64
C PHE A 71 9.54 -11.55 -29.38
N ILE A 72 10.82 -11.21 -29.55
CA ILE A 72 11.72 -10.93 -28.42
C ILE A 72 11.18 -9.77 -27.58
N SER A 73 10.71 -8.71 -28.24
CA SER A 73 10.08 -7.57 -27.59
C SER A 73 8.84 -7.96 -26.78
N LEU A 74 7.93 -8.73 -27.37
CA LEU A 74 6.71 -9.17 -26.69
C LEU A 74 7.02 -10.07 -25.49
N PHE A 75 7.99 -10.98 -25.63
CA PHE A 75 8.45 -11.83 -24.54
C PHE A 75 9.08 -10.99 -23.41
N GLY A 76 9.98 -10.07 -23.75
CA GLY A 76 10.61 -9.16 -22.78
C GLY A 76 9.58 -8.29 -22.04
N LEU A 77 8.56 -7.79 -22.74
CA LEU A 77 7.46 -7.04 -22.15
C LEU A 77 6.66 -7.90 -21.17
N ALA A 78 6.30 -9.13 -21.54
CA ALA A 78 5.55 -10.04 -20.68
C ALA A 78 6.32 -10.39 -19.39
N VAL A 79 7.63 -10.68 -19.51
CA VAL A 79 8.51 -10.92 -18.36
C VAL A 79 8.59 -9.68 -17.47
N THR A 80 8.74 -8.49 -18.06
CA THR A 80 8.82 -7.22 -17.32
C THR A 80 7.53 -6.94 -16.55
N ILE A 81 6.36 -7.21 -17.15
CA ILE A 81 5.07 -7.09 -16.46
C ILE A 81 4.98 -8.10 -15.31
N GLY A 82 5.40 -9.34 -15.51
CA GLY A 82 5.46 -10.35 -14.45
C GLY A 82 6.32 -9.92 -13.27
N LEU A 83 7.50 -9.36 -13.55
CA LEU A 83 8.41 -8.80 -12.54
C LEU A 83 7.80 -7.59 -11.83
N LEU A 84 7.14 -6.69 -12.55
CA LEU A 84 6.45 -5.53 -11.98
C LEU A 84 5.36 -5.97 -10.98
N VAL A 85 4.52 -6.94 -11.37
CA VAL A 85 3.46 -7.49 -10.50
C VAL A 85 4.04 -8.18 -9.27
N TYR A 86 5.07 -9.01 -9.46
CA TYR A 86 5.79 -9.66 -8.37
C TYR A 86 6.35 -8.62 -7.38
N ASN A 87 7.00 -7.59 -7.91
CA ASN A 87 7.60 -6.56 -7.07
C ASN A 87 6.54 -5.70 -6.34
N ALA A 88 5.41 -5.40 -6.97
CA ALA A 88 4.29 -4.74 -6.31
C ALA A 88 3.72 -5.58 -5.16
N ARG A 89 3.73 -6.92 -5.29
CA ARG A 89 3.38 -7.83 -4.19
C ARG A 89 4.45 -7.83 -3.10
N ASN A 90 5.73 -7.74 -3.44
CA ASN A 90 6.78 -7.63 -2.43
C ASN A 90 6.73 -6.29 -1.68
N ASP A 91 6.40 -5.18 -2.33
CA ASP A 91 6.17 -3.89 -1.65
C ASP A 91 5.08 -4.00 -0.58
N GLN A 92 4.03 -4.78 -0.84
CA GLN A 92 2.98 -5.05 0.12
C GLN A 92 3.42 -5.88 1.33
N LEU A 93 4.30 -6.87 1.13
CA LEU A 93 4.88 -7.67 2.21
C LEU A 93 5.90 -6.85 3.01
N TYR A 94 6.67 -6.03 2.31
CA TYR A 94 7.64 -5.12 2.90
C TYR A 94 6.98 -4.14 3.89
N ASP A 95 5.91 -3.47 3.47
CA ASP A 95 5.16 -2.57 4.35
C ASP A 95 4.67 -3.26 5.62
N GLU A 96 4.16 -4.49 5.47
CA GLU A 96 3.63 -5.29 6.56
C GLU A 96 4.73 -5.67 7.56
N LEU A 97 5.87 -6.15 7.07
CA LEU A 97 7.01 -6.52 7.91
C LEU A 97 7.58 -5.29 8.62
N VAL A 98 7.71 -4.14 7.94
CA VAL A 98 8.15 -2.88 8.55
C VAL A 98 7.18 -2.43 9.63
N GLY A 99 5.87 -2.49 9.36
CA GLY A 99 4.83 -2.14 10.33
C GLY A 99 4.87 -3.02 11.57
N ARG A 100 5.03 -4.34 11.38
CA ARG A 100 5.14 -5.34 12.45
C ARG A 100 6.41 -5.15 13.28
N ALA A 101 7.57 -4.99 12.63
CA ALA A 101 8.83 -4.71 13.33
C ALA A 101 8.74 -3.45 14.18
N ALA A 102 8.22 -2.36 13.61
CA ALA A 102 8.01 -1.10 14.32
C ALA A 102 7.05 -1.25 15.52
N ALA A 103 6.03 -2.12 15.42
CA ALA A 103 5.12 -2.39 16.52
C ALA A 103 5.82 -3.15 17.66
N ILE A 104 6.65 -4.14 17.32
CA ILE A 104 7.44 -4.89 18.30
C ILE A 104 8.43 -3.95 19.01
N GLU A 105 9.17 -3.12 18.26
CA GLU A 105 10.13 -2.17 18.85
C GLU A 105 9.48 -1.23 19.86
N ARG A 106 8.27 -0.74 19.57
CA ARG A 106 7.50 0.05 20.55
C ARG A 106 7.06 -0.79 21.76
N ALA A 107 6.64 -2.03 21.55
CA ALA A 107 6.19 -2.91 22.63
C ALA A 107 7.32 -3.26 23.61
N VAL A 108 8.55 -3.46 23.11
CA VAL A 108 9.73 -3.70 23.95
C VAL A 108 10.46 -2.41 24.39
N SER A 109 9.86 -1.24 24.12
CA SER A 109 10.39 0.09 24.47
C SER A 109 11.82 0.32 23.97
N LEU A 110 12.12 -0.05 22.72
CA LEU A 110 13.38 0.28 22.07
C LEU A 110 13.37 1.75 21.65
N PRO A 111 14.12 2.64 22.33
CA PRO A 111 14.03 4.08 22.09
C PRO A 111 14.48 4.47 20.68
N ASP A 112 15.45 3.74 20.12
CA ASP A 112 16.04 3.96 18.80
C ASP A 112 15.79 2.78 17.85
N GLY A 113 14.54 2.31 17.82
CA GLY A 113 14.11 1.26 16.90
C GLY A 113 14.34 1.64 15.43
N ALA A 114 14.96 0.74 14.66
CA ALA A 114 15.31 0.94 13.26
C ALA A 114 14.06 1.09 12.35
N TYR A 115 12.92 0.52 12.77
CA TYR A 115 11.67 0.55 12.02
C TYR A 115 10.67 1.56 12.58
N ALA A 116 10.57 1.71 13.90
CA ALA A 116 9.67 2.61 14.60
C ALA A 116 10.02 4.09 14.37
N ASN A 117 11.31 4.41 14.33
CA ASN A 117 11.82 5.77 14.10
C ASN A 117 12.38 5.95 12.69
N ARG A 118 12.03 5.06 11.76
CA ARG A 118 12.52 5.14 10.39
C ARG A 118 12.10 6.50 9.78
N PRO A 119 13.06 7.31 9.28
CA PRO A 119 12.74 8.56 8.63
C PRO A 119 11.90 8.29 7.39
N ARG A 120 10.87 9.12 7.17
CA ARG A 120 10.10 9.09 5.94
C ARG A 120 10.97 9.63 4.79
N PRO A 121 10.72 9.20 3.53
CA PRO A 121 11.31 9.86 2.38
C PRO A 121 11.07 11.37 2.47
N TRP A 122 12.16 12.13 2.50
CA TRP A 122 12.15 13.59 2.69
C TRP A 122 12.76 14.32 1.49
N LEU A 123 13.47 13.60 0.62
CA LEU A 123 14.10 14.17 -0.55
C LEU A 123 13.08 14.29 -1.69
N ASP A 124 12.81 15.52 -2.09
CA ASP A 124 12.01 15.84 -3.28
C ASP A 124 12.92 16.48 -4.33
N ILE A 125 12.86 15.98 -5.57
CA ILE A 125 13.58 16.56 -6.71
C ILE A 125 12.59 17.40 -7.51
N HIS A 126 12.91 18.67 -7.71
CA HIS A 126 12.12 19.58 -8.53
C HIS A 126 12.72 19.64 -9.93
N ALA A 127 12.03 19.08 -10.92
CA ALA A 127 12.47 19.09 -12.32
C ALA A 127 11.28 19.35 -13.24
N LEU A 128 11.46 20.24 -14.23
CA LEU A 128 10.46 20.53 -15.27
C LEU A 128 9.08 20.93 -14.71
N GLY A 129 9.03 21.66 -13.59
CA GLY A 129 7.77 22.06 -12.94
C GLY A 129 7.06 20.94 -12.17
N HIS A 130 7.65 19.75 -12.08
CA HIS A 130 7.11 18.62 -11.32
C HIS A 130 7.97 18.32 -10.09
N THR A 131 7.30 17.93 -9.00
CA THR A 131 7.93 17.47 -7.76
C THR A 131 7.98 15.94 -7.77
N TRP A 132 9.18 15.37 -7.81
CA TRP A 132 9.37 13.93 -7.70
C TRP A 132 9.86 13.58 -6.30
N ASN A 133 8.99 12.94 -5.52
CA ASN A 133 9.37 12.38 -4.23
C ASN A 133 10.29 11.17 -4.42
N VAL A 134 11.51 11.26 -3.93
CA VAL A 134 12.52 10.21 -4.03
C VAL A 134 12.25 9.17 -2.96
N ASP A 135 11.35 8.25 -3.29
CA ASP A 135 11.13 7.03 -2.52
C ASP A 135 11.50 5.78 -3.32
N HIS A 136 11.62 4.66 -2.60
CA HIS A 136 11.94 3.35 -3.17
C HIS A 136 10.95 2.92 -4.28
N ARG A 137 9.67 3.26 -4.15
CA ARG A 137 8.63 2.86 -5.09
C ARG A 137 8.75 3.63 -6.40
N SER A 138 9.06 4.91 -6.32
CA SER A 138 9.21 5.80 -7.45
C SER A 138 10.44 5.43 -8.29
N ALA A 139 11.57 5.13 -7.64
CA ALA A 139 12.78 4.67 -8.34
C ALA A 139 12.52 3.35 -9.09
N VAL A 140 11.84 2.41 -8.45
CA VAL A 140 11.48 1.13 -9.06
C VAL A 140 10.45 1.30 -10.17
N ALA A 141 9.44 2.15 -9.98
CA ALA A 141 8.44 2.46 -10.99
C ALA A 141 9.09 3.08 -12.23
N LEU A 142 10.10 3.94 -12.05
CA LEU A 142 10.88 4.49 -13.15
C LEU A 142 11.63 3.39 -13.92
N ILE A 143 12.34 2.50 -13.22
CA ILE A 143 13.09 1.41 -13.86
C ILE A 143 12.15 0.55 -14.71
N TYR A 144 11.02 0.10 -14.15
CA TYR A 144 10.06 -0.70 -14.91
C TYR A 144 9.43 0.08 -16.06
N SER A 145 9.12 1.36 -15.88
CA SER A 145 8.58 2.20 -16.95
C SER A 145 9.59 2.35 -18.10
N ALA A 146 10.86 2.57 -17.79
CA ALA A 146 11.92 2.63 -18.80
C ALA A 146 12.06 1.29 -19.53
N THR A 147 12.02 0.16 -18.83
CA THR A 147 12.11 -1.16 -19.46
C THR A 147 10.87 -1.50 -20.30
N ILE A 148 9.65 -1.16 -19.84
CA ILE A 148 8.43 -1.30 -20.64
C ILE A 148 8.52 -0.45 -21.91
N CYS A 149 8.97 0.81 -21.78
CA CYS A 149 9.17 1.71 -22.92
C CYS A 149 10.19 1.15 -23.91
N LEU A 150 11.29 0.55 -23.44
CA LEU A 150 12.29 -0.11 -24.28
C LEU A 150 11.65 -1.24 -25.11
N TRP A 151 10.92 -2.15 -24.47
CA TRP A 151 10.27 -3.26 -25.19
C TRP A 151 9.22 -2.74 -26.17
N LEU A 152 8.34 -1.83 -25.76
CA LEU A 152 7.37 -1.22 -26.66
C LEU A 152 8.04 -0.53 -27.87
N THR A 153 9.16 0.15 -27.65
CA THR A 153 9.94 0.77 -28.74
C THR A 153 10.44 -0.27 -29.73
N LEU A 154 11.01 -1.39 -29.26
CA LEU A 154 11.48 -2.48 -30.11
C LEU A 154 10.33 -3.11 -30.92
N GLY A 155 9.20 -3.40 -30.26
CA GLY A 155 8.04 -3.98 -30.92
C GLY A 155 7.41 -3.04 -31.96
N LEU A 156 7.24 -1.76 -31.62
CA LEU A 156 6.72 -0.75 -32.55
C LEU A 156 7.67 -0.49 -33.71
N ALA A 157 8.98 -0.44 -33.46
CA ALA A 157 9.98 -0.27 -34.52
C ALA A 157 9.93 -1.41 -35.53
N SER A 158 9.80 -2.67 -35.08
CA SER A 158 9.63 -3.82 -35.99
C SER A 158 8.36 -3.71 -36.84
N ILE A 159 7.25 -3.27 -36.27
CA ILE A 159 5.98 -3.07 -37.00
C ILE A 159 6.13 -1.96 -38.05
N LEU A 160 6.63 -0.79 -37.63
CA LEU A 160 6.78 0.37 -38.51
C LEU A 160 7.80 0.12 -39.63
N GLU A 161 8.86 -0.63 -39.36
CA GLU A 161 9.84 -1.03 -40.38
C GLU A 161 9.23 -2.00 -41.40
N THR A 162 8.42 -2.96 -40.95
CA THR A 162 7.67 -3.86 -41.85
C THR A 162 6.72 -3.06 -42.75
N LEU A 163 6.00 -2.08 -42.18
CA LEU A 163 5.13 -1.18 -42.94
C LEU A 163 5.93 -0.33 -43.94
N ARG A 164 7.08 0.20 -43.53
CA ARG A 164 7.97 0.98 -44.41
C ARG A 164 8.42 0.14 -45.61
N GLN A 165 8.90 -1.08 -45.37
CA GLN A 165 9.34 -2.01 -46.43
C GLN A 165 8.19 -2.34 -47.39
N TYR A 166 6.98 -2.57 -46.86
CA TYR A 166 5.78 -2.78 -47.66
C TYR A 166 5.47 -1.59 -48.58
N PHE A 167 5.48 -0.35 -48.06
CA PHE A 167 5.22 0.86 -48.86
C PHE A 167 6.32 1.14 -49.89
N VAL A 168 7.59 0.85 -49.57
CA VAL A 168 8.69 0.93 -50.54
C VAL A 168 8.48 -0.07 -51.68
N GLY A 169 8.00 -1.28 -51.38
CA GLY A 169 7.66 -2.29 -52.40
C GLY A 169 6.55 -1.89 -53.35
N ILE A 170 5.65 -0.99 -52.92
CA ILE A 170 4.56 -0.43 -53.75
C ILE A 170 5.03 0.81 -54.54
N GLY A 171 6.30 1.21 -54.41
CA GLY A 171 6.90 2.32 -55.17
C GLY A 171 6.96 3.65 -54.44
N TRP A 172 6.77 3.67 -53.11
CA TRP A 172 6.89 4.92 -52.33
C TRP A 172 8.36 5.24 -51.99
N ASP A 173 9.11 5.70 -52.99
CA ASP A 173 10.56 5.90 -52.90
C ASP A 173 11.02 6.91 -51.84
N ARG A 174 10.14 7.83 -51.40
CA ARG A 174 10.43 8.79 -50.32
C ARG A 174 10.76 8.13 -48.98
N LEU A 175 10.41 6.85 -48.81
CA LEU A 175 10.70 6.06 -47.61
C LEU A 175 12.02 5.28 -47.72
N LYS A 176 12.78 5.43 -48.82
CA LYS A 176 14.14 4.88 -48.95
C LYS A 176 15.14 5.78 -48.22
N GLY A 177 16.21 5.17 -47.71
CA GLY A 177 17.35 5.87 -47.10
C GLY A 177 17.35 5.89 -45.56
N SER A 178 18.47 6.34 -45.02
CA SER A 178 18.77 6.35 -43.57
C SER A 178 17.86 7.29 -42.76
N HIS A 179 17.42 8.39 -43.36
CA HIS A 179 16.50 9.33 -42.71
C HIS A 179 15.14 8.69 -42.37
N ALA A 180 14.62 7.84 -43.25
CA ALA A 180 13.35 7.15 -42.99
C ALA A 180 13.46 6.18 -41.80
N LEU A 181 14.59 5.47 -41.69
CA LEU A 181 14.87 4.59 -40.55
C LEU A 181 14.94 5.37 -39.24
N PHE A 182 15.62 6.52 -39.23
CA PHE A 182 15.69 7.39 -38.05
C PHE A 182 14.29 7.85 -37.60
N VAL A 183 13.45 8.28 -38.56
CA VAL A 183 12.07 8.70 -38.28
C VAL A 183 11.25 7.55 -37.68
N VAL A 184 11.37 6.33 -38.23
CA VAL A 184 10.71 5.13 -37.68
C VAL A 184 11.10 4.88 -36.23
N GLN A 185 12.40 4.96 -35.90
CA GLN A 185 12.88 4.76 -34.53
C GLN A 185 12.38 5.86 -33.59
N LEU A 186 12.43 7.12 -34.01
CA LEU A 186 11.96 8.27 -33.22
C LEU A 186 10.45 8.19 -32.95
N CYS A 187 9.65 7.89 -33.96
CA CYS A 187 8.20 7.71 -33.83
C CYS A 187 7.87 6.53 -32.90
N SER A 188 8.59 5.41 -33.02
CA SER A 188 8.40 4.24 -32.16
C SER A 188 8.67 4.57 -30.70
N PHE A 189 9.78 5.28 -30.42
CA PHE A 189 10.14 5.71 -29.08
C PHE A 189 9.12 6.68 -28.50
N ALA A 190 8.73 7.71 -29.25
CA ALA A 190 7.74 8.69 -28.80
C ALA A 190 6.39 8.03 -28.48
N ALA A 191 5.91 7.13 -29.36
CA ALA A 191 4.68 6.37 -29.14
C ALA A 191 4.76 5.45 -27.91
N ALA A 192 5.88 4.73 -27.75
CA ALA A 192 6.12 3.87 -26.60
C ALA A 192 6.16 4.65 -25.27
N ALA A 193 6.83 5.80 -25.25
CA ALA A 193 6.93 6.66 -24.08
C ALA A 193 5.55 7.22 -23.68
N LEU A 194 4.79 7.73 -24.66
CA LEU A 194 3.43 8.22 -24.43
C LEU A 194 2.48 7.11 -23.96
N ALA A 195 2.54 5.93 -24.58
CA ALA A 195 1.72 4.79 -24.17
C ALA A 195 2.06 4.35 -22.74
N THR A 196 3.35 4.24 -22.41
CA THR A 196 3.81 3.85 -21.07
C THR A 196 3.35 4.87 -20.03
N PHE A 197 3.53 6.17 -20.30
CA PHE A 197 3.12 7.24 -19.40
C PHE A 197 1.60 7.27 -19.21
N ALA A 198 0.83 7.27 -20.30
CA ALA A 198 -0.63 7.30 -20.26
C ALA A 198 -1.21 6.07 -19.54
N TRP A 199 -0.67 4.88 -19.83
CA TRP A 199 -1.08 3.63 -19.18
C TRP A 199 -0.77 3.63 -17.69
N GLY A 200 0.45 4.05 -17.32
CA GLY A 200 0.88 4.16 -15.93
C GLY A 200 0.00 5.12 -15.13
N GLN A 201 -0.22 6.33 -15.65
CA GLN A 201 -1.06 7.35 -15.00
C GLN A 201 -2.50 6.87 -14.83
N ARG A 202 -3.09 6.30 -15.90
CA ARG A 202 -4.49 5.90 -15.89
C ARG A 202 -4.75 4.72 -14.95
N ILE A 203 -4.04 3.61 -15.12
CA ILE A 203 -4.33 2.40 -14.36
C ILE A 203 -4.00 2.57 -12.88
N VAL A 204 -2.80 3.11 -12.58
CA VAL A 204 -2.38 3.26 -11.18
C VAL A 204 -3.22 4.33 -10.50
N GLY A 205 -3.45 5.47 -11.16
CA GLY A 205 -4.24 6.58 -10.63
C GLY A 205 -5.68 6.19 -10.32
N GLU A 206 -6.36 5.53 -11.27
CA GLU A 206 -7.75 5.09 -11.10
C GLU A 206 -7.87 4.04 -10.00
N GLN A 207 -7.01 3.00 -10.00
CA GLN A 207 -7.06 1.93 -9.01
C GLN A 207 -6.74 2.42 -7.59
N VAL A 208 -5.68 3.22 -7.43
CA VAL A 208 -5.30 3.76 -6.12
C VAL A 208 -6.40 4.68 -5.59
N SER A 209 -6.95 5.54 -6.44
CA SER A 209 -8.02 6.48 -6.05
C SER A 209 -9.31 5.76 -5.69
N ALA A 210 -9.76 4.81 -6.52
CA ALA A 210 -10.95 4.01 -6.27
C ALA A 210 -10.81 3.23 -4.96
N ARG A 211 -9.67 2.54 -4.78
CA ARG A 211 -9.38 1.77 -3.56
C ARG A 211 -9.31 2.64 -2.33
N ARG A 212 -8.64 3.79 -2.40
CA ARG A 212 -8.55 4.74 -1.28
C ARG A 212 -9.93 5.25 -0.87
N LYS A 213 -10.75 5.73 -1.83
CA LYS A 213 -12.10 6.26 -1.56
C LYS A 213 -12.96 5.22 -0.84
N LEU A 214 -12.91 3.99 -1.34
CA LEU A 214 -13.60 2.87 -0.74
C LEU A 214 -13.13 2.58 0.68
N LEU A 215 -11.82 2.46 0.88
CA LEU A 215 -11.22 2.18 2.18
C LEU A 215 -11.64 3.22 3.23
N ILE A 216 -11.62 4.50 2.84
CA ILE A 216 -12.10 5.61 3.67
C ILE A 216 -13.58 5.44 4.01
N ARG A 217 -14.42 5.11 3.02
CA ARG A 217 -15.86 4.90 3.21
C ARG A 217 -16.14 3.74 4.18
N LEU A 218 -15.50 2.59 3.97
CA LEU A 218 -15.68 1.43 4.85
C LEU A 218 -15.20 1.74 6.26
N ALA A 219 -14.06 2.42 6.43
CA ALA A 219 -13.55 2.84 7.74
C ALA A 219 -14.56 3.75 8.47
N LYS A 220 -15.09 4.75 7.77
CA LYS A 220 -16.14 5.65 8.29
C LYS A 220 -17.36 4.87 8.76
N GLU A 221 -17.90 4.00 7.91
CA GLU A 221 -19.09 3.20 8.20
C GLU A 221 -18.84 2.22 9.37
N ALA A 222 -17.66 1.59 9.44
CA ALA A 222 -17.32 0.67 10.52
C ALA A 222 -17.24 1.39 11.87
N VAL A 223 -16.54 2.54 11.94
CA VAL A 223 -16.45 3.33 13.19
C VAL A 223 -17.82 3.87 13.58
N ALA A 224 -18.61 4.40 12.63
CA ALA A 224 -19.96 4.87 12.91
C ALA A 224 -20.87 3.73 13.43
N SER A 225 -20.77 2.53 12.85
CA SER A 225 -21.50 1.35 13.32
C SER A 225 -21.07 0.91 14.72
N MET A 226 -19.78 1.03 15.06
CA MET A 226 -19.29 0.75 16.41
C MET A 226 -19.76 1.79 17.42
N LEU A 227 -19.76 3.09 17.06
CA LEU A 227 -20.25 4.17 17.92
C LEU A 227 -21.75 4.10 18.19
N ALA A 228 -22.55 3.74 17.17
CA ALA A 228 -24.00 3.64 17.27
C ALA A 228 -24.47 2.45 18.13
N THR A 229 -23.61 1.44 18.27
CA THR A 229 -23.85 0.38 19.24
C THR A 229 -23.35 0.95 20.57
N THR A 230 -24.23 1.35 21.48
CA THR A 230 -23.84 1.82 22.82
C THR A 230 -23.06 0.70 23.52
N TRP A 231 -21.73 0.78 23.43
CA TRP A 231 -20.80 -0.16 24.04
C TRP A 231 -20.61 0.22 25.51
N ASP A 232 -21.64 -0.03 26.30
CA ASP A 232 -21.51 -0.02 27.75
C ASP A 232 -20.80 -1.30 28.19
N PHE A 233 -19.81 -1.14 29.07
CA PHE A 233 -19.06 -2.25 29.64
C PHE A 233 -19.95 -3.02 30.62
N PRO A 234 -20.01 -4.37 30.60
CA PRO A 234 -19.18 -5.33 29.86
C PRO A 234 -19.59 -5.56 28.39
N MET A 235 -18.60 -5.78 27.53
CA MET A 235 -18.75 -5.80 26.06
C MET A 235 -19.82 -6.80 25.57
N ARG A 236 -20.91 -6.28 25.00
CA ARG A 236 -21.73 -7.07 24.08
C ARG A 236 -20.98 -7.25 22.76
N ALA A 237 -21.06 -8.45 22.20
CA ALA A 237 -20.47 -8.74 20.90
C ALA A 237 -20.94 -7.72 19.84
N PRO A 238 -20.05 -7.23 18.96
CA PRO A 238 -20.42 -6.29 17.91
C PRO A 238 -21.55 -6.85 17.06
N GLY A 239 -22.50 -5.98 16.70
CA GLY A 239 -23.60 -6.35 15.82
C GLY A 239 -23.11 -6.90 14.48
N GLU A 240 -23.93 -7.74 13.85
CA GLU A 240 -23.62 -8.41 12.58
C GLU A 240 -23.23 -7.41 11.46
N ARG A 241 -23.78 -6.19 11.50
CA ARG A 241 -23.41 -5.10 10.58
C ARG A 241 -21.94 -4.67 10.75
N ALA A 242 -21.48 -4.45 11.98
CA ALA A 242 -20.11 -4.05 12.27
C ALA A 242 -19.12 -5.15 11.89
N ILE A 243 -19.45 -6.43 12.17
CA ILE A 243 -18.65 -7.59 11.74
C ILE A 243 -18.52 -7.64 10.21
N ARG A 244 -19.61 -7.41 9.47
CA ARG A 244 -19.57 -7.37 8.00
C ARG A 244 -18.70 -6.23 7.48
N LEU A 245 -18.84 -5.03 8.04
CA LEU A 245 -18.04 -3.86 7.66
C LEU A 245 -16.55 -4.09 7.93
N CYS A 246 -16.20 -4.62 9.10
CA CYS A 246 -14.83 -5.02 9.43
C CYS A 246 -14.32 -6.11 8.46
N ALA A 247 -15.13 -7.12 8.12
CA ALA A 247 -14.73 -8.13 7.15
C ALA A 247 -14.47 -7.53 5.76
N CYS A 248 -15.27 -6.56 5.32
CA CYS A 248 -15.04 -5.81 4.08
C CYS A 248 -13.74 -4.99 4.15
N LEU A 249 -13.48 -4.29 5.26
CA LEU A 249 -12.24 -3.55 5.48
C LEU A 249 -11.00 -4.45 5.42
N ALA A 250 -11.03 -5.57 6.13
CA ALA A 250 -9.94 -6.55 6.22
C ALA A 250 -9.60 -7.20 4.86
N ARG A 251 -10.55 -7.26 3.92
CA ARG A 251 -10.39 -7.85 2.58
C ARG A 251 -10.26 -6.85 1.44
N SER A 252 -10.20 -5.55 1.71
CA SER A 252 -10.16 -4.48 0.69
C SER A 252 -8.93 -4.48 -0.25
N ARG A 253 -8.05 -5.50 -0.19
CA ARG A 253 -6.95 -5.68 -1.14
C ARG A 253 -7.46 -6.01 -2.56
N ASP A 254 -8.55 -6.77 -2.71
CA ASP A 254 -9.01 -7.27 -4.03
C ASP A 254 -10.53 -7.15 -4.27
N PHE A 255 -11.29 -6.60 -3.31
CA PHE A 255 -12.73 -6.87 -3.24
C PHE A 255 -13.63 -6.09 -4.22
N LEU A 256 -13.19 -4.99 -4.86
CA LEU A 256 -14.14 -3.95 -5.32
C LEU A 256 -14.02 -3.40 -6.74
N ALA A 257 -13.16 -3.96 -7.58
CA ALA A 257 -13.36 -3.81 -9.03
C ALA A 257 -14.52 -4.71 -9.53
N GLU A 258 -14.78 -5.86 -8.89
CA GLU A 258 -15.75 -6.85 -9.38
C GLU A 258 -17.07 -6.92 -8.61
N LEU A 259 -17.15 -6.42 -7.37
CA LEU A 259 -18.41 -6.45 -6.63
C LEU A 259 -19.41 -5.37 -7.04
N HIS A 260 -18.98 -4.38 -7.82
CA HIS A 260 -19.89 -3.37 -8.36
C HIS A 260 -20.87 -3.95 -9.39
N ASP A 261 -20.63 -5.18 -9.87
CA ASP A 261 -21.53 -5.97 -10.75
C ASP A 261 -22.27 -7.11 -10.01
N LEU A 262 -22.19 -7.18 -8.68
CA LEU A 262 -23.09 -8.05 -7.92
C LEU A 262 -24.50 -7.42 -7.86
N PRO A 263 -25.57 -8.24 -7.99
CA PRO A 263 -26.93 -7.83 -8.34
C PRO A 263 -27.70 -7.15 -7.20
N LEU A 264 -27.12 -6.09 -6.64
CA LEU A 264 -27.90 -4.95 -6.17
C LEU A 264 -28.12 -3.91 -7.29
N CYS A 265 -27.37 -3.97 -8.40
CA CYS A 265 -27.66 -3.23 -9.64
C CYS A 265 -28.41 -4.14 -10.62
N LYS A 266 -29.75 -4.05 -10.60
CA LYS A 266 -30.64 -4.68 -11.58
C LYS A 266 -30.53 -3.96 -12.94
N GLU A 267 -30.75 -4.74 -14.00
CA GLU A 267 -30.98 -4.33 -15.41
C GLU A 267 -29.77 -3.96 -16.26
N LEU A 268 -29.10 -4.98 -16.84
CA LEU A 268 -28.55 -4.87 -18.20
C LEU A 268 -28.61 -6.25 -18.90
N THR A 269 -29.48 -6.33 -19.91
CA THR A 269 -29.64 -7.45 -20.87
C THR A 269 -28.78 -7.21 -22.10
N GLY A 270 -28.18 -8.26 -22.67
CA GLY A 270 -27.50 -8.17 -23.96
C GLY A 270 -26.37 -9.18 -24.15
N VAL A 271 -26.29 -9.76 -25.35
CA VAL A 271 -25.65 -11.05 -25.66
C VAL A 271 -24.14 -10.89 -25.91
N SER A 272 -23.35 -11.06 -24.86
CA SER A 272 -21.94 -11.54 -24.90
C SER A 272 -21.53 -12.18 -23.56
N LYS A 273 -22.52 -12.73 -22.84
CA LYS A 273 -22.38 -13.15 -21.44
C LYS A 273 -21.67 -14.50 -21.27
N ALA A 274 -21.79 -15.47 -22.15
CA ALA A 274 -21.42 -16.85 -21.78
C ALA A 274 -19.92 -17.11 -21.47
N ARG A 275 -18.98 -16.44 -22.17
CA ARG A 275 -17.53 -16.56 -21.89
C ARG A 275 -17.07 -15.63 -20.75
N LEU A 276 -17.56 -14.39 -20.71
CA LEU A 276 -17.34 -13.48 -19.58
C LEU A 276 -17.91 -14.05 -18.28
N TYR A 277 -19.13 -14.61 -18.31
CA TYR A 277 -19.83 -15.20 -17.17
C TYR A 277 -19.12 -16.42 -16.58
N ARG A 278 -18.39 -17.22 -17.36
CA ARG A 278 -17.60 -18.33 -16.78
C ARG A 278 -16.39 -17.82 -16.00
N LYS A 279 -15.66 -16.85 -16.55
CA LYS A 279 -14.52 -16.23 -15.87
C LYS A 279 -15.00 -15.50 -14.61
N GLU A 280 -16.05 -14.69 -14.75
CA GLU A 280 -16.70 -13.94 -13.68
C GLU A 280 -17.32 -14.85 -12.60
N LYS A 281 -17.88 -16.01 -12.96
CA LYS A 281 -18.42 -16.97 -11.98
C LYS A 281 -17.34 -17.61 -11.14
N HIS A 282 -16.20 -17.96 -11.72
CA HIS A 282 -15.06 -18.50 -10.96
C HIS A 282 -14.45 -17.44 -10.05
N GLU A 283 -14.27 -16.22 -10.55
CA GLU A 283 -13.74 -15.09 -9.77
C GLU A 283 -14.68 -14.72 -8.62
N ARG A 284 -15.98 -14.60 -8.89
CA ARG A 284 -17.02 -14.40 -7.87
C ARG A 284 -17.04 -15.48 -6.80
N ARG A 285 -16.87 -16.77 -7.18
CA ARG A 285 -16.80 -17.87 -6.19
C ARG A 285 -15.56 -17.74 -5.30
N ARG A 286 -14.42 -17.40 -5.89
CA ARG A 286 -13.18 -17.15 -5.16
C ARG A 286 -13.33 -15.98 -4.20
N LEU A 287 -13.82 -14.83 -4.67
CA LEU A 287 -14.08 -13.65 -3.84
C LEU A 287 -15.07 -13.92 -2.70
N LEU A 288 -16.13 -14.69 -2.96
CA LEU A 288 -17.08 -15.09 -1.91
C LEU A 288 -16.45 -16.03 -0.88
N ALA A 289 -15.62 -16.99 -1.29
CA ALA A 289 -14.90 -17.87 -0.38
C ALA A 289 -13.92 -17.07 0.50
N GLU A 290 -13.20 -16.15 -0.12
CA GLU A 290 -12.28 -15.22 0.54
C GLU A 290 -12.99 -14.29 1.54
N PHE A 291 -14.15 -13.73 1.16
CA PHE A 291 -14.99 -12.93 2.05
C PHE A 291 -15.53 -13.74 3.22
N ARG A 292 -15.97 -14.98 2.98
CA ARG A 292 -16.40 -15.90 4.05
C ARG A 292 -15.25 -16.19 5.02
N GLN A 293 -14.04 -16.40 4.50
CA GLN A 293 -12.86 -16.63 5.34
C GLN A 293 -12.54 -15.40 6.20
N ALA A 294 -12.56 -14.20 5.62
CA ALA A 294 -12.33 -12.97 6.37
C ALA A 294 -13.42 -12.74 7.43
N ARG A 295 -14.69 -12.95 7.09
CA ARG A 295 -15.79 -12.87 8.06
C ARG A 295 -15.64 -13.89 9.18
N LYS A 296 -15.16 -15.11 8.90
CA LYS A 296 -14.81 -16.10 9.94
C LYS A 296 -13.68 -15.58 10.84
N ALA A 297 -12.63 -14.99 10.29
CA ALA A 297 -11.52 -14.41 11.05
C ALA A 297 -11.97 -13.24 11.94
N VAL A 298 -12.73 -12.29 11.38
CA VAL A 298 -13.29 -11.16 12.14
C VAL A 298 -14.21 -11.64 13.26
N ARG A 299 -15.05 -12.66 13.00
CA ARG A 299 -15.89 -13.27 14.04
C ARG A 299 -15.07 -13.95 15.14
N ALA A 300 -14.01 -14.67 14.79
CA ALA A 300 -13.13 -15.30 15.76
C ALA A 300 -12.47 -14.26 16.66
N ARG A 301 -11.92 -13.19 16.08
CA ARG A 301 -11.35 -12.06 16.85
C ARG A 301 -12.38 -11.36 17.71
N SER A 302 -13.56 -11.10 17.16
CA SER A 302 -14.67 -10.49 17.91
C SER A 302 -15.10 -11.33 19.11
N ARG A 303 -15.11 -12.67 19.01
CA ARG A 303 -15.41 -13.55 20.14
C ARG A 303 -14.28 -13.52 21.17
N PHE A 304 -13.03 -13.62 20.71
CA PHE A 304 -11.86 -13.54 21.59
C PHE A 304 -11.86 -12.24 22.41
N PHE A 305 -11.95 -11.09 21.75
CA PHE A 305 -11.97 -9.81 22.44
C PHE A 305 -13.22 -9.67 23.31
N GLY A 306 -14.38 -10.16 22.86
CA GLY A 306 -15.63 -10.14 23.64
C GLY A 306 -15.60 -10.96 24.94
N GLN A 307 -14.63 -11.86 25.10
CA GLN A 307 -14.43 -12.62 26.34
C GLN A 307 -13.52 -11.91 27.35
N LEU A 308 -12.78 -10.88 26.93
CA LEU A 308 -11.88 -10.14 27.81
C LEU A 308 -12.65 -9.26 28.78
N THR A 309 -12.15 -9.17 30.01
CA THR A 309 -12.57 -8.19 31.00
C THR A 309 -12.18 -6.77 30.57
N GLY A 310 -12.71 -5.77 31.28
CA GLY A 310 -12.41 -4.36 30.96
C GLY A 310 -10.95 -3.99 31.16
N GLU A 311 -10.33 -4.56 32.18
CA GLU A 311 -8.91 -4.34 32.49
C GLU A 311 -8.02 -5.00 31.43
N GLU A 312 -8.32 -6.24 31.04
CA GLU A 312 -7.59 -6.94 29.98
C GLU A 312 -7.72 -6.23 28.62
N LEU A 313 -8.91 -5.71 28.29
CA LEU A 313 -9.11 -4.99 27.04
C LEU A 313 -8.35 -3.65 26.99
N GLN A 314 -8.20 -2.97 28.13
CA GLN A 314 -7.46 -1.70 28.21
C GLN A 314 -5.99 -1.85 27.81
N VAL A 315 -5.42 -3.06 27.94
CA VAL A 315 -4.08 -3.37 27.43
C VAL A 315 -4.00 -3.19 25.90
N TYR A 316 -5.09 -3.50 25.19
CA TYR A 316 -5.16 -3.38 23.73
C TYR A 316 -5.72 -2.04 23.25
N ILE A 317 -6.51 -1.37 24.09
CA ILE A 317 -7.22 -0.13 23.75
C ILE A 317 -6.82 0.96 24.74
N PRO A 318 -5.84 1.82 24.39
CA PRO A 318 -5.45 2.89 25.28
C PRO A 318 -6.61 3.85 25.54
N VAL A 319 -6.68 4.34 26.78
CA VAL A 319 -7.72 5.27 27.24
C VAL A 319 -7.74 6.49 26.32
N SER A 320 -8.85 6.67 25.62
CA SER A 320 -9.00 7.68 24.56
C SER A 320 -10.47 8.04 24.33
N SER A 321 -10.70 9.07 23.51
CA SER A 321 -12.06 9.48 23.10
C SER A 321 -12.88 8.29 22.57
N PRO A 322 -14.23 8.29 22.71
CA PRO A 322 -15.08 7.20 22.22
C PRO A 322 -14.81 6.81 20.76
N ALA A 323 -14.63 7.79 19.87
CA ALA A 323 -14.33 7.55 18.47
C ALA A 323 -12.96 6.90 18.23
N MET A 324 -11.95 7.27 19.02
CA MET A 324 -10.64 6.62 18.94
C MET A 324 -10.73 5.18 19.46
N ARG A 325 -11.45 4.94 20.56
CA ARG A 325 -11.72 3.57 21.06
C ARG A 325 -12.41 2.72 20.01
N SER A 326 -13.43 3.23 19.33
CA SER A 326 -14.08 2.54 18.20
C SER A 326 -13.11 2.26 17.06
N ALA A 327 -12.19 3.18 16.74
CA ALA A 327 -11.16 2.95 15.73
C ALA A 327 -10.16 1.87 16.15
N TYR A 328 -9.77 1.79 17.43
CA TYR A 328 -8.97 0.68 17.96
C TYR A 328 -9.70 -0.65 17.87
N LEU A 329 -11.00 -0.70 18.18
CA LEU A 329 -11.80 -1.91 18.02
C LEU A 329 -11.86 -2.38 16.56
N VAL A 330 -12.09 -1.46 15.63
CA VAL A 330 -12.03 -1.79 14.19
C VAL A 330 -10.64 -2.25 13.81
N ALA A 331 -9.58 -1.65 14.34
CA ALA A 331 -8.20 -2.07 14.10
C ALA A 331 -7.95 -3.51 14.56
N LEU A 332 -8.34 -3.85 15.79
CA LEU A 332 -8.24 -5.22 16.34
C LEU A 332 -9.00 -6.24 15.48
N LEU A 333 -10.10 -5.83 14.85
CA LEU A 333 -10.89 -6.69 13.99
C LEU A 333 -10.37 -6.78 12.56
N THR A 334 -9.58 -5.83 12.07
CA THR A 334 -9.24 -5.69 10.63
C THR A 334 -7.75 -5.65 10.30
N ASP A 335 -6.89 -5.60 11.32
CA ASP A 335 -5.43 -5.38 11.22
C ASP A 335 -5.02 -4.03 10.60
N LEU A 336 -5.97 -3.12 10.39
CA LEU A 336 -5.68 -1.78 9.90
C LEU A 336 -5.23 -0.86 11.05
N PRO A 337 -4.29 0.07 10.83
CA PRO A 337 -3.85 0.97 11.88
C PRO A 337 -5.00 1.81 12.45
N ALA A 338 -5.23 1.75 13.75
CA ALA A 338 -6.30 2.48 14.44
C ALA A 338 -6.28 3.99 14.13
N ARG A 339 -5.09 4.59 14.09
CA ARG A 339 -4.95 6.01 13.75
C ARG A 339 -5.40 6.32 12.32
N TRP A 340 -5.11 5.44 11.37
CA TRP A 340 -5.56 5.60 9.98
C TRP A 340 -7.09 5.50 9.90
N ILE A 341 -7.69 4.51 10.57
CA ILE A 341 -9.15 4.34 10.65
C ILE A 341 -9.80 5.60 11.23
N PHE A 342 -9.26 6.11 12.33
CA PHE A 342 -9.74 7.33 12.97
C PHE A 342 -9.61 8.56 12.07
N ASP A 343 -8.48 8.74 11.38
CA ASP A 343 -8.29 9.84 10.43
C ASP A 343 -9.29 9.78 9.25
N CYS A 344 -9.61 8.57 8.78
CA CYS A 344 -10.63 8.37 7.76
C CYS A 344 -12.02 8.74 8.28
N TRP A 345 -12.36 8.30 9.50
CA TRP A 345 -13.63 8.65 10.15
C TRP A 345 -13.79 10.15 10.35
N ALA A 346 -12.77 10.80 10.91
CA ALA A 346 -12.74 12.24 11.20
C ALA A 346 -12.59 13.13 9.94
N GLY A 347 -12.54 12.55 8.74
CA GLY A 347 -12.42 13.29 7.48
C GLY A 347 -11.04 13.91 7.22
N ARG A 348 -10.03 13.68 8.09
CA ARG A 348 -8.68 14.26 7.96
C ARG A 348 -7.88 13.74 6.77
N ARG A 349 -8.28 12.63 6.14
CA ARG A 349 -7.59 12.04 4.98
C ARG A 349 -8.16 12.43 3.61
N ILE A 350 -9.19 13.28 3.57
CA ILE A 350 -9.93 13.57 2.33
C ILE A 350 -9.20 14.61 1.44
N SER A 351 -8.27 15.40 1.99
CA SER A 351 -7.78 16.62 1.33
C SER A 351 -6.54 16.49 0.42
N ILE A 352 -5.84 15.36 0.36
CA ILE A 352 -4.51 15.34 -0.30
C ILE A 352 -4.60 15.12 -1.83
N SER A 353 -5.69 14.56 -2.37
CA SER A 353 -5.71 14.13 -3.78
C SER A 353 -6.32 15.12 -4.78
N GLY A 354 -6.43 16.42 -4.48
CA GLY A 354 -7.04 17.35 -5.44
C GLY A 354 -6.83 18.85 -5.25
N GLN A 355 -6.03 19.29 -4.27
CA GLN A 355 -5.95 20.73 -3.98
C GLN A 355 -4.56 21.24 -3.56
N ALA A 356 -3.50 20.45 -3.79
CA ALA A 356 -2.12 20.92 -3.58
C ALA A 356 -1.68 22.00 -4.59
N GLY A 357 -2.49 22.34 -5.59
CA GLY A 357 -2.24 23.45 -6.51
C GLY A 357 -2.93 24.77 -6.17
N ALA A 358 -3.85 24.83 -5.20
CA ALA A 358 -4.67 26.04 -4.98
C ALA A 358 -5.24 26.23 -3.57
N VAL A 359 -4.74 25.53 -2.54
CA VAL A 359 -5.00 25.96 -1.16
C VAL A 359 -3.98 27.03 -0.82
N THR A 360 -4.26 28.25 -1.28
CA THR A 360 -3.70 29.46 -0.70
C THR A 360 -3.88 29.40 0.82
N LYS A 361 -2.83 29.77 1.56
CA LYS A 361 -2.63 29.92 3.02
C LYS A 361 -3.82 30.34 3.90
N LYS A 362 -4.97 30.71 3.35
CA LYS A 362 -6.10 31.38 4.01
C LYS A 362 -7.00 30.46 4.84
N THR A 363 -7.12 29.17 4.51
CA THR A 363 -8.07 28.28 5.21
C THR A 363 -7.56 27.66 6.51
N TRP A 364 -6.27 27.82 6.85
CA TRP A 364 -5.76 27.42 8.17
C TRP A 364 -5.98 28.47 9.26
N GLU A 365 -6.26 29.72 8.91
CA GLU A 365 -6.54 30.79 9.89
C GLU A 365 -8.00 30.78 10.38
N ASP A 366 -8.95 30.28 9.58
CA ASP A 366 -10.38 30.36 9.92
C ASP A 366 -10.90 29.15 10.73
N ASP A 367 -10.36 27.94 10.53
CA ASP A 367 -10.78 26.74 11.29
C ASP A 367 -10.09 26.55 12.66
N GLY A 368 -9.20 27.48 13.04
CA GLY A 368 -8.52 27.49 14.34
C GLY A 368 -9.36 28.06 15.51
N ARG A 369 -10.61 28.48 15.28
CA ARG A 369 -11.48 29.08 16.31
C ARG A 369 -12.50 28.11 16.93
N ILE A 370 -12.19 26.83 17.04
CA ILE A 370 -12.87 25.95 18.00
C ILE A 370 -12.21 26.14 19.39
N GLY A 371 -12.67 27.14 20.11
CA GLY A 371 -12.98 27.06 21.55
C GLY A 371 -11.92 26.57 22.55
N LEU A 372 -10.61 26.65 22.30
CA LEU A 372 -9.65 26.60 23.40
C LEU A 372 -9.59 27.98 24.05
N ARG A 373 -10.33 28.13 25.17
CA ARG A 373 -10.16 29.29 26.06
C ARG A 373 -8.67 29.42 26.38
N LYS A 374 -8.09 30.60 26.08
CA LYS A 374 -6.76 30.96 26.59
C LYS A 374 -6.77 30.73 28.11
N PRO A 375 -5.74 30.09 28.69
CA PRO A 375 -5.60 30.06 30.14
C PRO A 375 -5.60 31.50 30.65
N PRO A 376 -6.27 31.79 31.79
CA PRO A 376 -6.27 33.12 32.36
C PRO A 376 -4.82 33.58 32.57
N PRO A 377 -4.52 34.87 32.35
CA PRO A 377 -3.18 35.40 32.59
C PRO A 377 -2.78 35.13 34.05
N PRO A 378 -1.49 34.87 34.33
CA PRO A 378 -1.02 34.69 35.69
C PRO A 378 -1.38 35.93 36.52
N SER A 379 -2.01 35.70 37.67
CA SER A 379 -2.33 36.74 38.64
C SER A 379 -1.06 37.50 39.00
N ARG A 380 -1.05 38.82 38.78
CA ARG A 380 0.04 39.71 39.19
C ARG A 380 0.30 39.52 40.69
N PRO A 381 1.58 39.39 41.13
CA PRO A 381 1.90 39.38 42.54
C PRO A 381 1.48 40.72 43.17
N ALA A 382 0.79 40.62 44.30
CA ALA A 382 0.36 41.77 45.08
C ALA A 382 1.56 42.68 45.38
N ARG A 383 1.46 43.94 44.98
CA ARG A 383 2.37 45.01 45.44
C ARG A 383 2.26 45.06 46.96
N ARG A 384 3.31 44.62 47.67
CA ARG A 384 3.50 44.98 49.08
C ARG A 384 3.74 46.49 49.11
N GLY A 385 2.83 47.23 49.71
CA GLY A 385 3.03 48.63 50.06
C GLY A 385 4.13 48.73 51.12
N SER A 386 5.05 49.66 50.89
CA SER A 386 5.96 50.25 51.87
C SER A 386 5.29 51.42 52.55
#